data_AF-A0A662VZN7-F1
#
_entry.id   AF-A0A662VZN7-F1
#
_cell.length_a   1.000
_cell.length_b   1.000
_cell.length_c   1.000
_cell.angle_alpha   90.00
_cell.angle_beta   90.00
_cell.angle_gamma   90.00
#
_symmetry.space_group_name_H-M   'P 1'
#
loop_
_entity.id
_entity.type
_entity.pdbx_description
1 polymer ?
#
loop_
_entity_poly.entity_id
_entity_poly.type
_entity_poly.pdbx_seq_one_letter_code
_entity_poly.pdbx_strand_id
1 'polypeptide(L)'
;MHIVIFSQTDIAGMNIRDRLLSMLDFEKKKFDDVTIYYGEKFHLAEIKERLIYADHVDLKLKKHVEFDRIVFASRHSSKDERKIFSVHV
;
A
#
# COMPACT_ATOMS: atom_id res chain seq x y z
N MET A 1 3.80 -14.72 -1.34
CA MET A 1 4.37 -13.52 -0.67
C MET A 1 3.28 -12.47 -0.44
N HIS A 2 3.49 -11.47 0.43
CA HIS A 2 2.50 -10.42 0.70
C HIS A 2 2.80 -9.14 -0.07
N ILE A 3 1.76 -8.35 -0.36
CA ILE A 3 1.91 -6.98 -0.88
C ILE A 3 1.19 -5.99 0.04
N VAL A 4 1.87 -4.91 0.40
CA VAL A 4 1.28 -3.79 1.15
C VAL A 4 0.96 -2.67 0.17
N ILE A 5 -0.27 -2.18 0.17
CA ILE A 5 -0.73 -1.15 -0.75
C ILE A 5 -1.03 0.18 -0.03
N PHE A 6 -0.65 1.27 -0.67
CA PHE A 6 -0.87 2.65 -0.22
C PHE A 6 -1.45 3.50 -1.34
N SER A 7 -2.23 4.51 -0.97
CA SER A 7 -2.62 5.60 -1.88
C SER A 7 -1.70 6.80 -1.69
N GLN A 8 -1.31 7.44 -2.81
CA GLN A 8 -0.59 8.71 -2.81
C GLN A 8 -1.35 9.84 -2.12
N THR A 9 -2.68 9.71 -2.02
CA THR A 9 -3.55 10.70 -1.39
C THR A 9 -3.77 10.46 0.10
N ASP A 10 -3.19 9.39 0.66
CA ASP A 10 -3.34 9.02 2.07
C ASP A 10 -2.04 9.29 2.85
N ILE A 11 -2.06 10.36 3.66
CA ILE A 11 -0.90 10.78 4.46
C ILE A 11 -0.42 9.68 5.41
N ALA A 12 -1.34 8.92 6.04
CA ALA A 12 -0.95 7.85 6.94
C ALA A 12 -0.29 6.70 6.16
N GLY A 13 -0.87 6.34 5.02
CA GLY A 13 -0.28 5.34 4.12
C GLY A 13 1.12 5.73 3.65
N MET A 14 1.31 6.98 3.23
CA MET A 14 2.61 7.51 2.78
C MET A 14 3.65 7.52 3.91
N ASN A 15 3.26 7.90 5.13
CA ASN A 15 4.15 7.85 6.28
C ASN A 15 4.57 6.42 6.64
N ILE A 16 3.65 5.45 6.57
CA ILE A 16 3.95 4.03 6.78
C ILE A 16 4.93 3.54 5.70
N ARG A 17 4.66 3.85 4.43
CA ARG A 17 5.55 3.53 3.30
C ARG A 17 6.96 4.05 3.55
N ASP A 18 7.10 5.33 3.87
CA ASP A 18 8.42 5.96 4.06
C ASP A 18 9.18 5.31 5.20
N ARG A 19 8.49 4.93 6.28
CA ARG A 19 9.13 4.21 7.37
C ARG A 19 9.61 2.83 6.93
N LEU A 20 8.82 2.09 6.15
CA LEU A 20 9.23 0.78 5.61
C LEU A 20 10.42 0.89 4.67
N LEU A 21 10.39 1.86 3.75
CA LEU A 21 11.51 2.15 2.83
C LEU A 21 12.79 2.59 3.57
N SER A 22 12.66 3.18 4.76
CA SER A 22 13.82 3.56 5.58
C SER A 22 14.45 2.39 6.34
N MET A 23 13.75 1.26 6.47
CA MET A 23 14.15 0.14 7.32
C MET A 23 14.61 -1.09 6.53
N LEU A 24 14.28 -1.16 5.25
CA LEU A 24 14.48 -2.34 4.41
C LEU A 24 14.85 -1.90 2.99
N ASP A 25 15.58 -2.78 2.29
CA ASP A 25 15.93 -2.56 0.90
C ASP A 25 14.82 -3.01 -0.03
N PHE A 26 14.47 -2.15 -0.99
CA PHE A 26 13.53 -2.46 -2.05
C PHE A 26 14.04 -1.96 -3.41
N GLU A 27 13.84 -2.76 -4.44
CA GLU A 27 14.02 -2.32 -5.82
C GLU A 27 12.75 -1.62 -6.31
N LYS A 28 12.84 -0.35 -6.73
CA LYS A 28 11.70 0.43 -7.20
C LYS A 28 11.52 0.29 -8.72
N LYS A 29 10.30 -0.06 -9.16
CA LYS A 29 9.87 0.08 -10.58
C LYS A 29 8.59 0.87 -10.67
N LYS A 30 8.55 1.79 -11.64
CA LYS A 30 7.40 2.65 -11.90
C LYS A 30 6.72 2.20 -13.18
N PHE A 31 5.41 2.05 -13.11
CA PHE A 31 4.48 1.83 -14.21
C PHE A 31 3.54 3.04 -14.30
N ASP A 32 2.66 3.09 -15.31
CA ASP A 32 1.85 4.28 -15.60
C ASP A 32 1.06 4.80 -14.39
N ASP A 33 0.39 3.89 -13.67
CA ASP A 33 -0.54 4.21 -12.60
C ASP A 33 -0.27 3.43 -11.29
N VAL A 34 0.86 2.72 -11.23
CA VAL A 34 1.35 1.95 -10.10
C VAL A 34 2.86 2.12 -9.97
N THR A 35 3.36 2.24 -8.74
CA THR A 35 4.78 2.05 -8.43
C THR A 35 4.91 0.83 -7.53
N ILE A 36 5.74 -0.14 -7.94
CA ILE A 36 6.03 -1.33 -7.14
C ILE A 36 7.43 -1.20 -6.53
N TYR A 37 7.55 -1.56 -5.26
CA TYR A 37 8.83 -1.74 -4.60
C TYR A 37 8.99 -3.22 -4.26
N TYR A 38 9.94 -3.86 -4.91
CA TYR A 38 10.21 -5.30 -4.76
C TYR A 38 11.15 -5.51 -3.58
N GLY A 39 10.65 -6.15 -2.52
CA GLY A 39 11.45 -6.55 -1.38
C GLY A 39 11.54 -8.07 -1.28
N GLU A 40 12.51 -8.55 -0.51
CA GLU A 40 12.75 -9.99 -0.29
C GLU A 40 11.61 -10.65 0.52
N LYS A 41 11.03 -9.93 1.49
CA LYS A 41 10.01 -10.47 2.41
C LYS A 41 8.58 -10.19 1.95
N PHE A 42 8.37 -9.02 1.37
CA PHE A 42 7.08 -8.54 0.89
C PHE A 42 7.31 -7.44 -0.15
N HIS A 43 6.27 -7.16 -0.92
CA HIS A 43 6.25 -6.08 -1.88
C HIS A 43 5.48 -4.87 -1.34
N LEU A 44 5.79 -3.71 -1.87
CA LEU A 44 4.99 -2.51 -1.69
C LEU A 44 4.38 -2.09 -3.02
N ALA A 45 3.15 -1.59 -2.97
CA ALA A 45 2.47 -1.00 -4.11
C ALA A 45 1.95 0.39 -3.74
N GLU A 46 2.27 1.37 -4.58
CA GLU A 46 1.76 2.73 -4.46
C GLU A 46 0.87 3.05 -5.66
N ILE A 47 -0.36 3.48 -5.38
CA ILE A 47 -1.36 3.85 -6.39
C ILE A 47 -1.80 5.30 -6.22
N LYS A 48 -2.29 5.93 -7.31
CA LYS A 48 -2.89 7.28 -7.25
C LYS A 48 -4.32 7.28 -6.72
N GLU A 49 -5.03 6.17 -6.92
CA GLU A 49 -6.45 6.03 -6.59
C GLU A 49 -6.68 6.00 -5.07
N ARG A 50 -7.91 6.37 -4.64
CA ARG A 50 -8.33 6.18 -3.25
C ARG A 50 -8.63 4.70 -3.00
N LEU A 51 -8.05 4.13 -1.96
CA LEU A 51 -8.16 2.69 -1.66
C LEU A 51 -9.61 2.19 -1.57
N ILE A 52 -10.52 3.01 -1.05
CA ILE A 52 -11.96 2.67 -0.93
C ILE A 52 -12.70 2.54 -2.27
N TYR A 53 -12.09 2.98 -3.38
CA TYR A 53 -12.64 2.88 -4.73
C TYR A 53 -11.76 2.01 -5.65
N ALA A 54 -10.70 1.40 -5.11
CA ALA A 54 -9.72 0.64 -5.89
C ALA A 54 -10.20 -0.79 -6.17
N ASP A 55 -11.36 -0.91 -6.82
CA ASP A 55 -11.90 -2.20 -7.24
C ASP A 55 -10.95 -2.88 -8.23
N HIS A 56 -10.83 -4.21 -8.12
CA HIS A 56 -9.95 -5.03 -8.97
C HIS A 56 -8.47 -4.63 -8.95
N VAL A 57 -8.02 -3.94 -7.89
CA VAL A 57 -6.61 -3.54 -7.74
C VAL A 57 -5.67 -4.74 -7.70
N ASP A 58 -6.15 -5.89 -7.23
CA ASP A 58 -5.41 -7.15 -7.24
C ASP A 58 -5.05 -7.59 -8.67
N LEU A 59 -6.02 -7.57 -9.60
CA LEU A 59 -5.80 -7.92 -11.00
C LEU A 59 -4.81 -6.96 -11.67
N LYS A 60 -4.89 -5.68 -11.30
CA LYS A 60 -3.96 -4.65 -11.78
C LYS A 60 -2.53 -4.92 -11.29
N LEU A 61 -2.35 -5.21 -10.01
CA LEU A 61 -1.02 -5.46 -9.42
C LEU A 61 -0.42 -6.78 -9.90
N LYS A 62 -1.23 -7.84 -10.08
CA LYS A 62 -0.79 -9.16 -10.57
C LYS A 62 -0.16 -9.13 -11.97
N LYS A 63 -0.39 -8.08 -12.76
CA LYS A 63 0.31 -7.87 -14.04
C LYS A 63 1.81 -7.62 -13.88
N HIS A 64 2.25 -7.20 -12.69
CA HIS A 64 3.61 -6.75 -12.42
C HIS A 64 4.32 -7.60 -11.37
N VAL A 65 3.57 -8.20 -10.44
CA VAL A 65 4.15 -8.91 -9.31
C VAL A 65 3.20 -9.97 -8.74
N GLU A 66 3.75 -11.12 -8.35
CA GLU A 66 3.02 -12.21 -7.71
C GLU A 66 2.83 -11.97 -6.21
N PHE A 67 1.63 -12.25 -5.69
CA PHE A 67 1.32 -12.18 -4.26
C PHE A 67 0.06 -12.96 -3.93
N ASP A 68 -0.04 -13.41 -2.67
CA ASP A 68 -1.15 -14.22 -2.18
C ASP A 68 -2.14 -13.41 -1.32
N ARG A 69 -1.67 -12.29 -0.76
CA ARG A 69 -2.45 -11.43 0.15
C ARG A 69 -2.10 -9.97 -0.01
N ILE A 70 -3.10 -9.10 0.14
CA ILE A 70 -2.97 -7.65 0.15
C ILE A 70 -3.18 -7.15 1.58
N VAL A 71 -2.32 -6.22 2.01
CA VAL A 71 -2.48 -5.45 3.24
C VAL A 71 -2.69 -3.99 2.86
N PHE A 72 -3.86 -3.43 3.16
CA PHE A 72 -4.15 -2.02 2.92
C PHE A 72 -3.64 -1.18 4.09
N ALA A 73 -2.68 -0.30 3.81
CA ALA A 73 -2.17 0.65 4.79
C ALA A 73 -2.79 2.03 4.51
N SER A 74 -3.74 2.42 5.35
CA SER A 74 -4.58 3.59 5.15
C SER A 74 -4.90 4.29 6.47
N ARG A 75 -5.24 5.58 6.38
CA ARG A 75 -5.80 6.33 7.50
C ARG A 75 -7.21 5.86 7.84
N HIS A 76 -7.51 5.82 9.13
CA HIS A 76 -8.88 5.84 9.61
C HIS A 76 -9.25 7.28 9.99
N SER A 77 -10.43 7.74 9.55
CA SER A 77 -10.92 9.08 9.87
C SER A 77 -12.26 8.98 10.60
N SER A 78 -12.32 9.50 11.82
CA SER A 78 -13.49 9.50 12.68
C SER A 78 -13.69 10.88 13.33
N LYS A 79 -14.93 11.19 13.70
CA LYS A 79 -15.28 12.41 14.46
C LYS A 79 -15.06 12.29 15.96
N ASP A 80 -14.73 11.08 16.45
CA ASP A 80 -14.58 10.80 17.88
C ASP A 80 -13.22 11.25 18.48
N GLU A 81 -12.33 11.80 17.65
CA GLU A 81 -10.99 12.32 17.99
C GLU A 81 -10.06 11.32 18.70
N ARG A 82 -10.39 10.03 18.70
CA ARG A 82 -9.58 9.02 19.37
C ARG A 82 -8.30 8.74 18.58
N LYS A 83 -7.18 8.63 19.29
CA LYS A 83 -5.92 8.13 18.73
C LYS A 83 -5.94 6.60 18.75
N ILE A 84 -6.24 6.00 17.61
CA ILE A 84 -6.38 4.55 17.49
C ILE A 84 -5.53 3.98 16.36
N PHE A 85 -5.14 2.73 16.52
CA PHE A 85 -4.76 1.84 15.43
C PHE A 85 -5.92 0.86 15.22
N SER A 86 -6.35 0.67 13.97
CA SER A 86 -7.50 -0.17 13.64
C SER A 86 -7.18 -1.15 12.52
N VAL A 87 -7.95 -2.23 12.47
CA VAL A 87 -7.91 -3.27 11.43
C VAL A 87 -9.35 -3.63 11.10
N HIS A 88 -9.65 -3.82 9.81
CA HIS A 88 -10.96 -4.24 9.30
C HIS A 88 -10.79 -5.00 7.98
N VAL A 89 -11.87 -5.63 7.51
CA VAL A 89 -11.99 -6.30 6.21
C VAL A 89 -13.06 -5.60 5.41
#